data_AF-A0A256AH44-F1
#
_entry.id   AF-A0A256AH44-F1
#
_cell.length_a   1.000
_cell.length_b   1.000
_cell.length_c   1.000
_cell.angle_alpha   90.00
_cell.angle_beta   90.00
_cell.angle_gamma   90.00
#
_symmetry.space_group_name_H-M   'P 1'
#
loop_
_entity.id
_entity.type
_entity.pdbx_description
1 polymer ?
#
loop_
_entity_poly.entity_id
_entity_poly.type
_entity_poly.pdbx_seq_one_letter_code
_entity_poly.pdbx_strand_id
1 'polypeptide(L)'
;MRFGYFVYILICSTLVSCKTKPDKIINMGVYTMKIPKEWKKIELNNIDSQVFGILTGDGDTIVSDYGIHIGKFNETVKVFTKKQLFYYTKVKMDTTGLFSSDFPEIDQSQGTFLKEFYFYEKIDGKVGKIQVAKKKIGNTGILFYKAFQDVYSLKITSKNLSDSNKKLFIEAIYTIKFKKPL
;
A
#
# COMPACT_ATOMS: atom_id res chain seq x y z
N MET A 1 22.13 25.99 -61.93
CA MET A 1 21.06 26.35 -60.97
C MET A 1 19.89 25.42 -61.25
N ARG A 2 19.34 24.58 -60.38
CA ARG A 2 19.32 24.47 -58.92
C ARG A 2 19.31 22.97 -58.54
N PHE A 3 20.06 22.65 -57.48
CA PHE A 3 19.99 21.38 -56.75
C PHE A 3 18.61 21.22 -56.09
N GLY A 4 17.96 20.06 -56.29
CA GLY A 4 16.81 19.63 -55.50
C GLY A 4 17.19 18.44 -54.63
N TYR A 5 17.58 18.72 -53.39
CA TYR A 5 17.90 17.72 -52.37
C TYR A 5 16.65 16.90 -52.02
N PHE A 6 16.65 15.61 -52.36
CA PHE A 6 15.74 14.64 -51.75
C PHE A 6 16.20 14.39 -50.30
N VAL A 7 15.60 15.12 -49.36
CA VAL A 7 15.86 14.96 -47.92
C VAL A 7 15.23 13.66 -47.44
N TYR A 8 16.08 12.69 -47.11
CA TYR A 8 15.77 11.50 -46.32
C TYR A 8 15.21 11.92 -44.95
N ILE A 9 13.93 11.66 -44.68
CA ILE A 9 13.40 11.66 -43.31
C ILE A 9 13.38 10.20 -42.84
N LEU A 10 14.52 9.76 -42.33
CA LEU A 10 14.64 8.50 -41.61
C LEU A 10 14.07 8.76 -40.20
N ILE A 11 12.79 8.41 -40.02
CA ILE A 11 12.10 8.47 -38.73
C ILE A 11 12.82 7.49 -37.79
N CYS A 12 13.74 8.03 -37.01
CA CYS A 12 14.42 7.34 -35.93
C CYS A 12 13.42 7.15 -34.80
N SER A 13 12.59 6.12 -34.92
CA SER A 13 11.79 5.59 -33.81
C SER A 13 12.75 4.98 -32.79
N THR A 14 13.35 5.83 -31.96
CA THR A 14 14.04 5.39 -30.76
C THR A 14 12.99 4.83 -29.82
N LEU A 15 12.81 3.51 -29.90
CA LEU A 15 12.24 2.71 -28.83
C LEU A 15 13.12 2.96 -27.60
N VAL A 16 12.74 3.95 -26.78
CA VAL A 16 13.21 4.07 -25.41
C VAL A 16 12.63 2.87 -24.67
N SER A 17 13.29 1.72 -24.84
CA SER A 17 13.13 0.57 -23.98
C SER A 17 13.56 1.06 -22.60
N CYS A 18 12.59 1.45 -21.79
CA CYS A 18 12.79 1.82 -20.40
C CYS A 18 13.35 0.56 -19.70
N LYS A 19 14.68 0.48 -19.59
CA LYS A 19 15.36 -0.63 -18.92
C LYS A 19 14.97 -0.55 -17.44
N THR A 20 13.93 -1.29 -17.05
CA THR A 20 13.65 -1.57 -15.64
C THR A 20 14.90 -2.23 -15.08
N LYS A 21 15.57 -1.52 -14.17
CA LYS A 21 16.77 -2.04 -13.50
C LYS A 21 16.36 -3.30 -12.72
N PRO A 22 17.22 -4.33 -12.65
CA PRO A 22 16.85 -5.57 -11.98
C PRO A 22 16.59 -5.34 -10.50
N ASP A 23 15.54 -5.99 -9.98
CA ASP A 23 15.17 -5.97 -8.56
C ASP A 23 16.33 -6.39 -7.65
N LYS A 24 16.29 -5.93 -6.40
CA LYS A 24 17.24 -6.34 -5.35
C LYS A 24 16.51 -6.95 -4.16
N ILE A 25 17.17 -7.89 -3.50
CA ILE A 25 16.68 -8.48 -2.25
C ILE A 25 17.17 -7.63 -1.08
N ILE A 26 16.25 -7.26 -0.18
CA ILE A 26 16.58 -6.61 1.09
C ILE A 26 16.24 -7.51 2.27
N ASN A 27 17.01 -7.35 3.35
CA ASN A 27 16.82 -8.05 4.61
C ASN A 27 16.19 -7.11 5.64
N MET A 28 15.03 -7.50 6.17
CA MET A 28 14.17 -6.72 7.07
C MET A 28 14.15 -7.32 8.49
N GLY A 29 15.23 -7.99 8.89
CA GLY A 29 15.31 -8.66 10.19
C GLY A 29 14.66 -10.04 10.15
N VAL A 30 13.34 -10.09 10.20
CA VAL A 30 12.56 -11.35 10.29
C VAL A 30 12.14 -11.93 8.93
N TYR A 31 12.31 -11.17 7.85
CA TYR A 31 12.01 -11.59 6.49
C TYR A 31 12.96 -10.94 5.48
N THR A 32 12.94 -11.44 4.25
CA THR A 32 13.51 -10.78 3.08
C THR A 32 12.41 -10.50 2.05
N MET A 33 12.63 -9.53 1.18
CA MET A 33 11.72 -9.22 0.07
C MET A 33 12.51 -8.66 -1.11
N LYS A 34 12.02 -8.88 -2.33
CA LYS A 34 12.53 -8.21 -3.54
C LYS A 34 11.86 -6.84 -3.66
N ILE A 35 12.66 -5.83 -3.93
CA ILE A 35 12.19 -4.46 -4.20
C ILE A 35 12.88 -3.90 -5.45
N PRO A 36 12.28 -2.89 -6.10
CA PRO A 36 12.93 -2.15 -7.16
C PRO A 36 14.30 -1.61 -6.74
N LYS A 37 15.24 -1.54 -7.68
CA LYS A 37 16.65 -1.20 -7.38
C LYS A 37 16.81 0.19 -6.77
N GLU A 38 16.00 1.13 -7.23
CA GLU A 38 15.98 2.53 -6.83
C GLU A 38 15.39 2.75 -5.44
N TRP A 39 14.57 1.82 -4.94
CA TRP A 39 14.01 1.90 -3.59
C TRP A 39 15.11 1.66 -2.55
N LYS A 40 15.06 2.33 -1.40
CA LYS A 40 16.11 2.25 -0.37
C LYS A 40 15.52 1.81 0.96
N LYS A 41 16.12 0.78 1.57
CA LYS A 41 15.86 0.47 2.98
C LYS A 41 16.40 1.61 3.84
N ILE A 42 15.61 2.06 4.80
CA ILE A 42 15.97 3.03 5.83
C ILE A 42 15.63 2.45 7.21
N GLU A 43 16.34 2.89 8.24
CA GLU A 43 16.03 2.54 9.63
C GLU A 43 15.16 3.64 10.24
N LEU A 44 14.15 3.23 11.01
CA LEU A 44 13.25 4.15 11.70
C LEU A 44 13.44 3.94 13.20
N ASN A 45 13.74 5.02 13.92
CA ASN A 45 13.94 4.96 15.36
C ASN A 45 12.59 4.66 16.04
N ASN A 46 12.48 3.51 16.71
CA ASN A 46 11.39 3.21 17.63
C ASN A 46 11.93 2.47 18.85
N ILE A 47 11.38 2.76 20.03
CA ILE A 47 11.91 2.29 21.32
C ILE A 47 11.62 0.80 21.52
N ASP A 48 10.42 0.34 21.09
CA ASP A 48 9.89 -0.97 21.47
C ASP A 48 9.63 -1.94 20.29
N SER A 49 9.90 -1.53 19.04
CA SER A 49 9.67 -2.41 17.88
C SER A 49 10.75 -2.31 16.81
N GLN A 50 10.94 -3.42 16.08
CA GLN A 50 11.83 -3.44 14.93
C GLN A 50 11.12 -2.77 13.75
N VAL A 51 11.37 -1.48 13.58
CA VAL A 51 10.78 -0.68 12.50
C VAL A 51 11.80 -0.41 11.41
N PHE A 52 11.46 -0.80 10.18
CA PHE A 52 12.21 -0.45 8.98
C PHE A 52 11.32 0.33 8.03
N GLY A 53 11.93 1.27 7.29
CA GLY A 53 11.29 1.94 6.17
C GLY A 53 11.87 1.47 4.84
N ILE A 54 11.09 1.65 3.77
CA ILE A 54 11.54 1.57 2.39
C ILE A 54 11.13 2.88 1.72
N LEU A 55 12.11 3.68 1.32
CA LEU A 55 11.92 4.89 0.53
C LEU A 55 11.78 4.49 -0.94
N THR A 56 10.65 4.81 -1.56
CA THR A 56 10.38 4.57 -2.98
C THR A 56 11.13 5.55 -3.88
N GLY A 57 11.12 5.32 -5.20
CA GLY A 57 11.75 6.22 -6.17
C GLY A 57 11.17 7.64 -6.14
N ASP A 58 9.89 7.77 -5.79
CA ASP A 58 9.17 9.06 -5.75
C ASP A 58 9.21 9.72 -4.35
N GLY A 59 9.92 9.11 -3.39
CA GLY A 59 10.07 9.64 -2.03
C GLY A 59 8.96 9.22 -1.05
N ASP A 60 7.98 8.41 -1.47
CA ASP A 60 7.02 7.80 -0.54
C ASP A 60 7.72 6.80 0.39
N THR A 61 7.19 6.63 1.60
CA THR A 61 7.72 5.68 2.58
C THR A 61 6.76 4.50 2.77
N ILE A 62 7.29 3.28 2.65
CA ILE A 62 6.65 2.05 3.11
C ILE A 62 7.25 1.71 4.47
N VAL A 63 6.42 1.51 5.48
CA VAL A 63 6.84 1.21 6.86
C VAL A 63 6.56 -0.26 7.17
N SER A 64 7.55 -0.95 7.73
CA SER A 64 7.47 -2.33 8.20
C SER A 64 7.64 -2.34 9.72
N ASP A 65 6.63 -2.83 10.43
CA ASP A 65 6.59 -2.91 11.89
C ASP A 65 6.34 -4.37 12.33
N TYR A 66 7.21 -4.88 13.19
CA TYR A 66 7.15 -6.23 13.73
C TYR A 66 7.13 -6.17 15.25
N GLY A 67 6.09 -6.76 15.87
CA GLY A 67 5.92 -6.72 17.31
C GLY A 67 4.62 -7.36 17.81
N ILE A 68 4.40 -7.26 19.12
CA ILE A 68 3.23 -7.84 19.81
C ILE A 68 2.00 -6.91 19.80
N HIS A 69 2.22 -5.59 19.74
CA HIS A 69 1.18 -4.56 19.83
C HIS A 69 0.86 -3.93 18.46
N ILE A 70 0.77 -4.74 17.41
CA ILE A 70 0.48 -4.27 16.06
C ILE A 70 -1.03 -4.12 15.85
N GLY A 71 -1.47 -2.90 15.53
CA GLY A 71 -2.86 -2.59 15.23
C GLY A 71 -3.33 -3.20 13.90
N LYS A 72 -4.56 -3.75 13.92
CA LYS A 72 -5.25 -4.24 12.71
C LYS A 72 -5.52 -3.10 11.70
N PHE A 73 -5.91 -3.45 10.49
CA PHE A 73 -6.43 -2.46 9.56
C PHE A 73 -7.77 -1.91 10.04
N ASN A 74 -8.08 -0.66 9.69
CA ASN A 74 -9.37 -0.06 9.98
C ASN A 74 -10.33 -0.34 8.83
N GLU A 75 -11.34 -1.16 9.07
CA GLU A 75 -12.19 -1.74 8.03
C GLU A 75 -13.65 -1.30 8.15
N THR A 76 -13.92 -0.34 9.03
CA THR A 76 -15.28 0.08 9.32
C THR A 76 -15.40 1.58 9.13
N VAL A 77 -16.25 1.97 8.19
CA VAL A 77 -16.71 3.34 8.04
C VAL A 77 -18.17 3.37 8.47
N LYS A 78 -18.47 4.14 9.52
CA LYS A 78 -19.85 4.32 9.97
C LYS A 78 -20.62 5.10 8.91
N VAL A 79 -21.76 4.58 8.50
CA VAL A 79 -22.66 5.25 7.56
C VAL A 79 -23.92 5.66 8.32
N PHE A 80 -24.35 6.90 8.13
CA PHE A 80 -25.52 7.48 8.78
C PHE A 80 -26.68 7.60 7.81
N THR A 81 -27.90 7.71 8.34
CA THR A 81 -29.01 8.20 7.52
C THR A 81 -28.78 9.67 7.16
N LYS A 82 -29.29 10.11 6.00
CA LYS A 82 -29.24 11.53 5.61
C LYS A 82 -29.87 12.45 6.67
N LYS A 83 -30.94 12.00 7.33
CA LYS A 83 -31.60 12.73 8.42
C LYS A 83 -30.69 12.94 9.64
N GLN A 84 -29.93 11.92 10.03
CA GLN A 84 -28.96 12.05 11.13
C GLN A 84 -27.83 13.02 10.78
N LEU A 85 -27.26 12.91 9.58
CA LEU A 85 -26.19 13.82 9.16
C LEU A 85 -26.68 15.27 9.11
N PHE A 86 -27.88 15.51 8.58
CA PHE A 86 -28.52 16.82 8.59
C PHE A 86 -28.68 17.39 10.01
N TYR A 87 -29.12 16.56 10.96
CA TYR A 87 -29.22 16.96 12.37
C TYR A 87 -27.87 17.37 12.95
N TYR A 88 -26.80 16.59 12.71
CA TYR A 88 -25.45 16.90 13.17
C TYR A 88 -24.94 18.24 12.63
N THR A 89 -25.15 18.49 11.33
CA THR A 89 -24.81 19.80 10.73
C THR A 89 -25.59 20.93 11.39
N LYS A 90 -26.89 20.74 11.66
CA LYS A 90 -27.74 21.76 12.32
C LYS A 90 -27.26 22.11 13.72
N VAL A 91 -26.79 21.12 14.49
CA VAL A 91 -26.23 21.34 15.84
C VAL A 91 -24.74 21.71 15.82
N LYS A 92 -24.19 22.05 14.64
CA LYS A 92 -22.80 22.48 14.44
C LYS A 92 -21.75 21.46 14.89
N MET A 93 -22.07 20.16 14.81
CA MET A 93 -21.06 19.10 14.97
C MET A 93 -20.15 19.07 13.75
N ASP A 94 -18.88 18.71 13.97
CA ASP A 94 -17.98 18.40 12.86
C ASP A 94 -18.49 17.15 12.13
N THR A 95 -18.81 17.33 10.85
CA THR A 95 -19.33 16.28 9.98
C THR A 95 -18.30 15.87 8.91
N THR A 96 -17.06 16.36 9.02
CA THR A 96 -15.98 16.06 8.10
C THR A 96 -15.68 14.56 8.11
N GLY A 97 -15.75 13.94 6.93
CA GLY A 97 -15.48 12.51 6.77
C GLY A 97 -16.62 11.57 7.22
N LEU A 98 -17.78 12.12 7.59
CA LEU A 98 -18.98 11.31 7.79
C LEU A 98 -19.64 11.00 6.44
N PHE A 99 -20.17 9.78 6.32
CA PHE A 99 -20.89 9.33 5.14
C PHE A 99 -22.36 9.15 5.47
N SER A 100 -23.24 9.50 4.52
CA SER A 100 -24.66 9.20 4.64
C SER A 100 -25.22 8.54 3.40
N SER A 101 -26.25 7.72 3.60
CA SER A 101 -26.94 6.99 2.55
C SER A 101 -28.42 6.83 2.90
N ASP A 102 -29.21 6.47 1.88
CA ASP A 102 -30.60 6.01 2.05
C ASP A 102 -30.65 4.59 2.65
N PHE A 103 -29.58 3.79 2.47
CA PHE A 103 -29.45 2.42 2.99
C PHE A 103 -28.16 2.26 3.81
N PRO A 104 -28.02 2.96 4.95
CA PRO A 104 -26.75 3.04 5.69
C PRO A 104 -26.24 1.67 6.19
N GLU A 105 -27.13 0.77 6.60
CA GLU A 105 -26.74 -0.56 7.07
C GLU A 105 -26.16 -1.42 5.94
N ILE A 106 -26.80 -1.38 4.77
CA ILE A 106 -26.33 -2.08 3.57
C ILE A 106 -24.98 -1.49 3.15
N ASP A 107 -24.88 -0.17 2.98
CA ASP A 107 -23.63 0.45 2.54
C ASP A 107 -22.47 0.30 3.52
N GLN A 108 -22.76 0.30 4.82
CA GLN A 108 -21.76 -0.02 5.83
C GLN A 108 -21.33 -1.48 5.71
N SER A 109 -22.26 -2.42 5.55
CA SER A 109 -21.96 -3.86 5.43
C SER A 109 -21.16 -4.20 4.18
N GLN A 110 -21.42 -3.48 3.07
CA GLN A 110 -20.72 -3.67 1.79
C GLN A 110 -19.41 -2.86 1.72
N GLY A 111 -19.10 -2.06 2.75
CA GLY A 111 -17.91 -1.22 2.75
C GLY A 111 -17.90 -0.23 1.59
N THR A 112 -19.08 0.27 1.17
CA THR A 112 -19.26 1.17 0.00
C THR A 112 -18.31 2.36 0.08
N PHE A 113 -18.14 2.91 1.29
CA PHE A 113 -17.32 4.09 1.54
C PHE A 113 -15.88 3.79 2.02
N LEU A 114 -15.46 2.52 2.07
CA LEU A 114 -14.07 2.19 2.36
C LEU A 114 -13.14 2.72 1.27
N LYS A 115 -11.98 3.24 1.66
CA LYS A 115 -10.95 3.72 0.72
C LYS A 115 -10.08 2.58 0.18
N GLU A 116 -10.16 1.41 0.80
CA GLU A 116 -9.35 0.25 0.51
C GLU A 116 -10.20 -0.98 0.16
N PHE A 117 -9.64 -1.87 -0.67
CA PHE A 117 -10.07 -3.27 -0.77
C PHE A 117 -9.27 -4.11 0.21
N TYR A 118 -9.90 -5.17 0.74
CA TYR A 118 -9.28 -6.12 1.65
C TYR A 118 -9.45 -7.54 1.15
N PHE A 119 -8.38 -8.32 1.18
CA PHE A 119 -8.42 -9.74 0.85
C PHE A 119 -7.31 -10.49 1.59
N TYR A 120 -7.33 -11.81 1.55
CA TYR A 120 -6.37 -12.67 2.23
C TYR A 120 -5.57 -13.46 1.22
N GLU A 121 -4.27 -13.56 1.46
CA GLU A 121 -3.35 -14.32 0.63
C GLU A 121 -2.40 -15.16 1.49
N LYS A 122 -1.95 -16.29 0.95
CA LYS A 122 -0.93 -17.11 1.59
C LYS A 122 0.44 -16.76 1.03
N ILE A 123 1.23 -16.03 1.82
CA ILE A 123 2.59 -15.62 1.46
C ILE A 123 3.58 -16.42 2.29
N ASP A 124 4.43 -17.18 1.61
CA ASP A 124 5.48 -18.01 2.24
C ASP A 124 4.97 -18.86 3.42
N GLY A 125 3.82 -19.50 3.20
CA GLY A 125 3.20 -20.38 4.18
C GLY A 125 2.29 -19.70 5.21
N LYS A 126 2.33 -18.37 5.34
CA LYS A 126 1.53 -17.61 6.32
C LYS A 126 0.38 -16.87 5.66
N VAL A 127 -0.77 -16.83 6.33
CA VAL A 127 -1.93 -16.05 5.86
C VAL A 127 -1.69 -14.57 6.21
N GLY A 128 -1.63 -13.73 5.19
CA GLY A 128 -1.56 -12.29 5.32
C GLY A 128 -2.84 -11.65 4.80
N LYS A 129 -3.31 -10.64 5.51
CA LYS A 129 -4.39 -9.77 5.04
C LYS A 129 -3.78 -8.63 4.25
N ILE A 130 -4.17 -8.50 2.98
CA ILE A 130 -3.73 -7.41 2.10
C ILE A 130 -4.79 -6.31 2.10
N GLN A 131 -4.34 -5.06 2.18
CA GLN A 131 -5.16 -3.87 1.92
C GLN A 131 -4.61 -3.15 0.69
N VAL A 132 -5.50 -2.67 -0.19
CA VAL A 132 -5.12 -1.93 -1.40
C VAL A 132 -5.98 -0.71 -1.56
N ALA A 133 -5.36 0.46 -1.69
CA ALA A 133 -6.09 1.70 -1.89
C ALA A 133 -6.85 1.67 -3.24
N LYS A 134 -8.17 1.91 -3.18
CA LYS A 134 -9.07 1.97 -4.36
C LYS A 134 -8.70 3.13 -5.30
N LYS A 135 -8.10 4.19 -4.74
CA LYS A 135 -7.65 5.40 -5.44
C LYS A 135 -6.25 5.79 -4.94
N LYS A 136 -5.71 6.89 -5.47
CA LYS A 136 -4.43 7.46 -4.99
C LYS A 136 -4.46 7.82 -3.49
N ILE A 137 -5.63 8.13 -2.93
CA ILE A 137 -5.78 8.39 -1.49
C ILE A 137 -6.21 7.10 -0.79
N GLY A 138 -5.45 6.67 0.21
CA GLY A 138 -5.72 5.47 0.99
C GLY A 138 -4.44 4.75 1.38
N ASN A 139 -4.59 3.58 1.99
CA ASN A 139 -3.46 2.77 2.43
C ASN A 139 -3.30 1.52 1.57
N THR A 140 -2.05 1.11 1.34
CA THR A 140 -1.72 -0.18 0.73
C THR A 140 -0.79 -0.92 1.67
N GLY A 141 -0.90 -2.24 1.76
CA GLY A 141 -0.02 -3.03 2.62
C GLY A 141 -0.52 -4.42 2.93
N ILE A 142 0.20 -5.10 3.82
CA ILE A 142 -0.10 -6.44 4.30
C ILE A 142 0.05 -6.53 5.82
N LEU A 143 -0.82 -7.32 6.45
CA LEU A 143 -0.79 -7.64 7.87
C LEU A 143 -0.79 -9.16 8.05
N PHE A 144 0.25 -9.69 8.67
CA PHE A 144 0.30 -11.04 9.22
C PHE A 144 0.01 -10.94 10.72
N TYR A 145 -1.26 -11.10 11.09
CA TYR A 145 -1.71 -10.92 12.47
C TYR A 145 -1.43 -12.17 13.30
N LYS A 146 -0.63 -12.04 14.36
CA LYS A 146 -0.21 -13.12 15.27
C LYS A 146 0.29 -14.37 14.51
N ALA A 147 1.00 -14.17 13.41
CA ALA A 147 1.41 -15.25 12.52
C ALA A 147 2.76 -15.89 12.89
N PHE A 148 3.38 -15.43 13.98
CA PHE A 148 4.69 -15.89 14.44
C PHE A 148 4.61 -16.23 15.93
N GLN A 149 4.76 -17.52 16.24
CA GLN A 149 4.59 -18.08 17.59
C GLN A 149 3.24 -17.69 18.25
N ASP A 150 2.20 -17.44 17.43
CA ASP A 150 0.86 -16.99 17.87
C ASP A 150 0.82 -15.67 18.69
N VAL A 151 1.95 -14.95 18.70
CA VAL A 151 2.16 -13.77 19.54
C VAL A 151 2.52 -12.56 18.68
N TYR A 152 3.50 -12.69 17.79
CA TYR A 152 4.01 -11.56 17.02
C TYR A 152 3.28 -11.37 15.72
N SER A 153 3.12 -10.11 15.34
CA SER A 153 2.51 -9.67 14.10
C SER A 153 3.52 -8.91 13.25
N LEU A 154 3.35 -8.97 11.94
CA LEU A 154 4.09 -8.14 10.98
C LEU A 154 3.09 -7.30 10.20
N LYS A 155 3.30 -5.99 10.14
CA LYS A 155 2.53 -5.06 9.33
C LYS A 155 3.46 -4.25 8.44
N ILE A 156 3.23 -4.31 7.14
CA ILE A 156 3.97 -3.53 6.15
C ILE A 156 2.96 -2.65 5.43
N THR A 157 3.08 -1.33 5.53
CA THR A 157 2.08 -0.41 5.00
C THR A 157 2.68 0.88 4.46
N SER A 158 2.00 1.46 3.47
CA SER A 158 2.25 2.81 3.00
C SER A 158 0.95 3.55 2.77
N LYS A 159 1.03 4.88 2.72
CA LYS A 159 -0.10 5.79 2.55
C LYS A 159 0.08 6.57 1.25
N ASN A 160 -1.01 6.65 0.48
CA ASN A 160 -1.14 7.47 -0.72
C ASN A 160 -0.12 7.19 -1.84
N LEU A 161 0.34 5.94 -1.98
CA LEU A 161 1.25 5.54 -3.06
C LEU A 161 0.69 5.92 -4.44
N SER A 162 1.59 6.36 -5.33
CA SER A 162 1.29 6.44 -6.76
C SER A 162 0.82 5.08 -7.29
N ASP A 163 0.04 5.04 -8.37
CA ASP A 163 -0.46 3.76 -8.91
C ASP A 163 0.69 2.83 -9.34
N SER A 164 1.80 3.41 -9.84
CA SER A 164 3.03 2.69 -10.14
C SER A 164 3.65 2.06 -8.89
N ASN A 165 3.90 2.84 -7.84
CA ASN A 165 4.49 2.33 -6.59
C ASN A 165 3.56 1.37 -5.87
N LYS A 166 2.24 1.56 -5.97
CA LYS A 166 1.23 0.64 -5.44
C LYS A 166 1.35 -0.73 -6.09
N LYS A 167 1.47 -0.80 -7.42
CA LYS A 167 1.67 -2.05 -8.14
C LYS A 167 2.98 -2.73 -7.73
N LEU A 168 4.09 -1.99 -7.75
CA LEU A 168 5.41 -2.51 -7.35
C LEU A 168 5.42 -3.00 -5.90
N PHE A 169 4.71 -2.31 -5.00
CA PHE A 169 4.64 -2.71 -3.60
C PHE A 169 3.85 -4.02 -3.42
N ILE A 170 2.73 -4.17 -4.13
CA ILE A 170 1.97 -5.43 -4.13
C ILE A 170 2.81 -6.58 -4.70
N GLU A 171 3.51 -6.36 -5.81
CA GLU A 171 4.44 -7.35 -6.37
C GLU A 171 5.54 -7.72 -5.36
N ALA A 172 6.11 -6.74 -4.68
CA ALA A 172 7.13 -6.95 -3.65
C ALA A 172 6.58 -7.77 -2.46
N ILE A 173 5.33 -7.56 -2.04
CA ILE A 173 4.67 -8.34 -0.98
C ILE A 173 4.64 -9.83 -1.33
N TYR A 174 4.37 -10.20 -2.58
CA TYR A 174 4.36 -11.60 -3.01
C TYR A 174 5.74 -12.27 -2.98
N THR A 175 6.82 -11.49 -2.87
CA THR A 175 8.19 -12.00 -2.79
C THR A 175 8.72 -12.15 -1.37
N ILE A 176 7.90 -11.82 -0.35
CA ILE A 176 8.30 -11.95 1.04
C ILE A 176 8.68 -13.40 1.33
N LYS A 177 9.86 -13.59 1.94
CA LYS A 177 10.34 -14.86 2.48
C LYS A 177 10.67 -14.69 3.94
N PHE A 178 9.99 -15.44 4.80
CA PHE A 178 10.25 -15.42 6.23
C PHE A 178 11.54 -16.18 6.52
N LYS A 179 12.37 -15.62 7.40
CA LYS A 179 13.46 -16.40 7.94
C LYS A 179 12.87 -17.49 8.83
N LYS A 180 13.52 -18.65 8.85
CA LYS A 180 13.16 -19.71 9.80
C LYS A 180 13.14 -19.11 11.21
N PRO A 181 12.20 -19.54 12.08
CA PRO A 181 12.17 -19.06 13.45
C PRO A 181 13.54 -19.31 14.10
N LEU A 182 14.00 -18.30 14.86
CA LEU A 182 14.93 -18.54 15.97
C LEU A 182 14.22 -19.37 17.03
#